data_AF-A0A356HZ03-F1
#
_entry.id   AF-A0A356HZ03-F1
#
_cell.length_a   1.000
_cell.length_b   1.000
_cell.length_c   1.000
_cell.angle_alpha   90.00
_cell.angle_beta   90.00
_cell.angle_gamma   90.00
#
_symmetry.space_group_name_H-M   'P 1'
#
loop_
_entity.id
_entity.type
_entity.pdbx_description
1 polymer ?
#
loop_
_entity_poly.entity_id
_entity_poly.type
_entity_poly.pdbx_seq_one_letter_code
_entity_poly.pdbx_strand_id
1 'polypeptide(L)'
;FRALFKKGYKKVAVIGSDSTDIPIEYIKRAFDEVEEGKIVFGPAEDGGYYLIAMHRLCDIFKDIPWSTDKVLYKSLKTARRKGIETFLLPCWHDIDTYNDLKKLVPAGIKQGLLKNKIDIPHTYNFLKKKIL
;
A
#
# COMPACT_ATOMS: atom_id res chain seq x y z
N PHE A 1 -1.87 6.35 13.36
CA PHE A 1 -1.77 7.83 13.24
C PHE A 1 -1.68 8.58 14.57
N ARG A 2 -2.78 8.75 15.34
CA ARG A 2 -2.83 9.64 16.53
C ARG A 2 -1.67 9.43 17.52
N ALA A 3 -1.36 8.18 17.88
CA ALA A 3 -0.28 7.86 18.80
C ALA A 3 1.11 8.26 18.25
N LEU A 4 1.35 8.09 16.95
CA LEU A 4 2.62 8.45 16.31
C LEU A 4 2.79 9.97 16.21
N PHE A 5 1.73 10.70 15.88
CA PHE A 5 1.78 12.17 15.91
C PHE A 5 2.02 12.71 17.33
N LYS A 6 1.42 12.10 18.37
CA LYS A 6 1.73 12.43 19.77
C LYS A 6 3.19 12.17 20.15
N LYS A 7 3.86 11.21 19.50
CA LYS A 7 5.29 10.93 19.68
C LYS A 7 6.21 11.89 18.90
N GLY A 8 5.65 12.85 18.14
CA GLY A 8 6.42 13.87 17.43
C GLY A 8 6.78 13.54 15.99
N TYR A 9 6.40 12.35 15.47
CA TYR A 9 6.59 12.02 14.05
C TYR A 9 5.82 13.00 13.15
N LYS A 10 6.48 13.50 12.11
CA LYS A 10 5.92 14.55 11.22
C LYS A 10 5.23 14.00 9.97
N LYS A 11 5.69 12.87 9.47
CA LYS A 11 5.09 12.15 8.34
C LYS A 11 4.90 10.71 8.79
N VAL A 12 3.68 10.20 8.66
CA VAL A 12 3.34 8.84 9.05
C VAL A 12 2.70 8.18 7.85
N ALA A 13 3.15 6.97 7.52
CA ALA A 13 2.50 6.09 6.56
C ALA A 13 2.02 4.83 7.27
N VAL A 14 0.92 4.27 6.76
CA VAL A 14 0.45 2.91 7.06
C VAL A 14 0.46 2.17 5.74
N ILE A 15 1.02 0.97 5.74
CA ILE A 15 1.15 0.11 4.56
C ILE A 15 0.58 -1.27 4.90
N GLY A 16 -0.13 -1.88 3.95
CA GLY A 16 -0.53 -3.28 3.99
C GLY A 16 0.70 -4.19 3.97
N SER A 17 0.58 -5.38 4.56
CA SER A 17 1.66 -6.39 4.58
C SER A 17 1.50 -7.47 3.51
N ASP A 18 0.39 -7.43 2.78
CA ASP A 18 -0.10 -8.35 1.75
C ASP A 18 0.37 -7.99 0.34
N SER A 19 1.00 -6.82 0.14
CA SER A 19 1.60 -6.42 -1.13
C SER A 19 3.15 -6.40 -1.03
N THR A 20 3.73 -7.60 -0.98
CA THR A 20 5.14 -7.83 -0.61
C THR A 20 6.19 -7.35 -1.63
N ASP A 21 5.79 -7.06 -2.86
CA ASP A 21 6.69 -6.67 -3.97
C ASP A 21 6.50 -5.20 -4.40
N ILE A 22 5.85 -4.37 -3.57
CA ILE A 22 5.71 -2.93 -3.83
C ILE A 22 7.09 -2.30 -4.11
N PRO A 23 7.26 -1.56 -5.21
CA PRO A 23 8.50 -0.83 -5.48
C PRO A 23 8.84 0.15 -4.35
N ILE A 24 10.08 0.12 -3.88
CA ILE A 24 10.56 1.02 -2.80
C ILE A 24 10.39 2.50 -3.17
N GLU A 25 10.43 2.81 -4.47
CA GLU A 25 10.19 4.13 -5.02
C GLU A 25 8.79 4.66 -4.69
N TYR A 26 7.78 3.79 -4.57
CA TYR A 26 6.42 4.21 -4.22
C TYR A 26 6.34 4.65 -2.77
N ILE A 27 7.04 3.93 -1.87
CA ILE A 27 7.14 4.29 -0.46
C ILE A 27 7.89 5.63 -0.32
N LYS A 28 9.03 5.80 -1.02
CA LYS A 28 9.77 7.07 -1.01
C LYS A 28 8.91 8.23 -1.49
N ARG A 29 8.26 8.06 -2.65
CA ARG A 29 7.35 9.06 -3.22
C ARG A 29 6.19 9.38 -2.28
N ALA A 30 5.68 8.41 -1.53
CA ALA A 30 4.67 8.66 -0.53
C ALA A 30 5.14 9.69 0.51
N PHE A 31 6.37 9.56 1.01
CA PHE A 31 6.92 10.50 1.97
C PHE A 31 7.29 11.86 1.33
N ASP A 32 7.75 11.88 0.08
CA ASP A 32 8.06 13.11 -0.64
C ASP A 32 6.79 13.96 -0.85
N GLU A 33 5.68 13.31 -1.23
CA GLU A 33 4.40 13.96 -1.54
C GLU A 33 3.57 14.34 -0.30
N VAL A 34 3.92 13.83 0.89
CA VAL A 34 3.25 14.23 2.14
C VAL A 34 3.71 15.65 2.51
N GLU A 35 2.81 16.58 2.26
CA GLU A 35 2.92 18.00 2.65
C GLU A 35 1.88 18.36 3.71
N GLU A 36 1.94 19.60 4.20
CA GLU A 36 0.92 20.11 5.12
C GLU A 36 -0.46 20.17 4.44
N GLY A 37 -1.48 19.63 5.09
CA GLY A 37 -2.85 19.51 4.61
C GLY A 37 -3.12 18.36 3.65
N LYS A 38 -2.11 17.62 3.18
CA LYS A 38 -2.23 16.64 2.09
C LYS A 38 -2.21 15.19 2.59
N ILE A 39 -3.06 14.35 1.98
CA ILE A 39 -3.09 12.89 2.20
C ILE A 39 -2.61 12.18 0.94
N VAL A 40 -1.70 11.24 1.09
CA VAL A 40 -1.24 10.37 -0.01
C VAL A 40 -1.91 9.02 0.13
N PHE A 41 -2.47 8.51 -0.97
CA PHE A 41 -2.99 7.14 -1.07
C PHE A 41 -2.20 6.36 -2.11
N GLY A 42 -1.91 5.10 -1.81
CA GLY A 42 -1.50 4.08 -2.77
C GLY A 42 -2.70 3.21 -3.11
N PRO A 43 -3.35 3.39 -4.28
CA PRO A 43 -4.53 2.62 -4.67
C PRO A 43 -4.22 1.12 -4.79
N ALA A 44 -5.10 0.28 -4.26
CA ALA A 44 -5.08 -1.16 -4.52
C ALA A 44 -6.07 -1.52 -5.64
N GLU A 45 -5.78 -2.56 -6.41
CA GLU A 45 -6.64 -3.03 -7.52
C GLU A 45 -8.04 -3.45 -7.06
N ASP A 46 -8.19 -3.84 -5.80
CA ASP A 46 -9.46 -4.28 -5.19
C ASP A 46 -10.41 -3.14 -4.81
N GLY A 47 -9.99 -1.87 -4.99
CA GLY A 47 -10.75 -0.66 -4.63
C GLY A 47 -10.41 -0.10 -3.25
N GLY A 48 -9.49 -0.72 -2.53
CA GLY A 48 -8.86 -0.24 -1.31
C GLY A 48 -7.62 0.62 -1.57
N TYR A 49 -6.73 0.63 -0.59
CA TYR A 49 -5.41 1.23 -0.72
C TYR A 49 -4.38 0.42 0.08
N TYR A 50 -3.27 0.04 -0.57
CA TYR A 50 -2.15 -0.62 0.08
C TYR A 50 -1.34 0.34 0.95
N LEU A 51 -1.45 1.66 0.71
CA LEU A 51 -0.74 2.69 1.48
C LEU A 51 -1.62 3.90 1.74
N ILE A 52 -1.51 4.45 2.94
CA ILE A 52 -2.00 5.79 3.26
C ILE A 52 -0.97 6.56 4.10
N ALA A 53 -0.66 7.79 3.71
CA ALA A 53 0.26 8.65 4.42
C ALA A 53 -0.27 10.07 4.61
N MET A 54 0.07 10.68 5.74
CA MET A 54 -0.33 12.05 6.08
C MET A 54 0.63 12.68 7.09
N HIS A 55 0.66 14.01 7.12
CA HIS A 55 1.50 14.78 8.05
C HIS A 55 0.79 15.15 9.37
N ARG A 56 -0.56 15.15 9.39
CA ARG A 56 -1.40 15.33 10.57
C ARG A 56 -2.61 14.41 10.50
N LEU A 57 -3.27 14.21 11.65
CA LEU A 57 -4.48 13.40 11.68
C LEU A 57 -5.61 14.13 10.94
N CYS A 58 -6.03 13.54 9.82
CA CYS A 58 -7.22 13.98 9.09
C CYS A 58 -8.40 13.06 9.45
N ASP A 59 -9.58 13.65 9.66
CA ASP A 59 -10.80 12.90 9.97
C ASP A 59 -11.44 12.37 8.67
N ILE A 60 -10.79 11.40 8.04
CA ILE A 60 -11.26 10.76 6.79
C ILE A 60 -11.70 9.30 6.99
N PHE A 61 -11.50 8.75 8.19
CA PHE A 61 -11.74 7.34 8.49
C PHE A 61 -13.17 7.04 8.95
N LYS A 62 -13.99 8.07 9.15
CA LYS A 62 -15.38 7.93 9.57
C LYS A 62 -16.26 7.51 8.39
N ASP A 63 -17.19 6.58 8.64
CA ASP A 63 -18.18 6.10 7.66
C ASP A 63 -17.56 5.49 6.39
N ILE A 64 -16.35 4.94 6.51
CA ILE A 64 -15.69 4.19 5.44
C ILE A 64 -16.20 2.74 5.48
N PRO A 65 -16.73 2.20 4.35
CA PRO A 65 -17.16 0.81 4.27
C PRO A 65 -15.94 -0.09 4.10
N TRP A 66 -15.26 -0.38 5.21
CA TRP A 66 -14.08 -1.25 5.23
C TRP A 66 -14.34 -2.61 4.59
N SER A 67 -13.30 -3.22 4.03
CA SER A 67 -13.37 -4.52 3.35
C SER A 67 -14.33 -4.53 2.15
N THR A 68 -14.43 -3.40 1.43
CA THR A 68 -15.18 -3.29 0.18
C THR A 68 -14.37 -2.56 -0.89
N ASP A 69 -14.77 -2.74 -2.15
CA ASP A 69 -14.24 -2.04 -3.31
C ASP A 69 -14.50 -0.52 -3.33
N LYS A 70 -15.20 0.00 -2.33
CA LYS A 70 -15.59 1.42 -2.22
C LYS A 70 -14.71 2.20 -1.25
N VAL A 71 -13.73 1.57 -0.60
CA VAL A 71 -12.90 2.19 0.45
C VAL A 71 -12.16 3.42 -0.07
N LEU A 72 -11.41 3.31 -1.18
CA LEU A 72 -10.67 4.44 -1.75
C LEU A 72 -11.62 5.53 -2.24
N TYR A 73 -12.65 5.15 -3.00
CA TYR A 73 -13.64 6.10 -3.52
C TYR A 73 -14.30 6.92 -2.41
N LYS A 74 -14.73 6.28 -1.32
CA LYS A 74 -15.35 6.96 -0.17
C LYS A 74 -14.34 7.84 0.57
N SER A 75 -13.10 7.39 0.71
CA SER A 75 -12.03 8.16 1.33
C SER A 75 -11.74 9.45 0.55
N LEU A 76 -11.58 9.35 -0.77
CA LEU A 76 -11.37 10.51 -1.66
C LEU A 76 -12.57 11.46 -1.66
N LYS A 77 -13.79 10.92 -1.70
CA LYS A 77 -15.02 11.74 -1.61
C LYS A 77 -15.09 12.49 -0.28
N THR A 78 -14.74 11.85 0.83
CA THR A 78 -14.71 12.47 2.15
C THR A 78 -13.62 13.55 2.25
N ALA A 79 -12.41 13.28 1.74
CA ALA A 79 -11.33 14.25 1.70
C ALA A 79 -11.74 15.49 0.88
N ARG A 80 -12.27 15.29 -0.33
CA ARG A 80 -12.79 16.38 -1.18
C ARG A 80 -13.86 17.22 -0.49
N ARG A 81 -14.84 16.58 0.17
CA ARG A 81 -15.90 17.29 0.92
C ARG A 81 -15.34 18.14 2.06
N LYS A 82 -14.21 17.75 2.64
CA LYS A 82 -13.52 18.45 3.73
C LYS A 82 -12.47 19.45 3.24
N GLY A 83 -12.31 19.64 1.93
CA GLY A 83 -11.28 20.52 1.36
C GLY A 83 -9.86 20.02 1.62
N ILE A 84 -9.68 18.72 1.81
CA ILE A 84 -8.37 18.08 2.03
C ILE A 84 -7.80 17.70 0.67
N GLU A 85 -6.57 18.14 0.40
CA GLU A 85 -5.84 17.75 -0.80
C GLU A 85 -5.42 16.29 -0.73
N THR A 86 -5.48 15.61 -1.88
CA THR A 86 -5.11 14.21 -1.99
C THR A 86 -4.16 13.98 -3.16
N PHE A 87 -3.19 13.08 -2.97
CA PHE A 87 -2.33 12.58 -4.03
C PHE A 87 -2.46 11.06 -4.16
N LEU A 88 -2.44 10.57 -5.40
CA LEU A 88 -2.50 9.15 -5.71
C LEU A 88 -1.14 8.69 -6.24
N LEU A 89 -0.53 7.73 -5.55
CA LEU A 89 0.58 6.95 -6.08
C LEU A 89 0.06 6.03 -7.21
N PRO A 90 0.96 5.39 -7.97
CA PRO A 90 0.55 4.34 -8.90
C PRO A 90 -0.21 3.22 -8.16
N CYS A 91 -1.19 2.64 -8.85
CA CYS A 91 -1.95 1.50 -8.38
C CYS A 91 -1.01 0.28 -8.19
N TRP A 92 -1.31 -0.56 -7.20
CA TRP A 92 -0.64 -1.84 -6.97
C TRP A 92 -1.66 -2.93 -6.60
N HIS A 93 -1.20 -4.18 -6.56
CA HIS A 93 -2.05 -5.34 -6.26
C HIS A 93 -1.66 -5.95 -4.92
N ASP A 94 -2.65 -6.44 -4.18
CA ASP A 94 -2.46 -7.25 -2.99
C ASP A 94 -2.40 -8.75 -3.36
N ILE A 95 -1.82 -9.56 -2.48
CA ILE A 95 -1.64 -11.00 -2.68
C ILE A 95 -2.64 -11.75 -1.78
N ASP A 96 -3.89 -11.80 -2.22
CA ASP A 96 -4.98 -12.45 -1.46
C ASP A 96 -5.25 -13.88 -1.90
N THR A 97 -5.13 -14.14 -3.20
CA THR A 97 -5.51 -15.44 -3.78
C THR A 97 -4.30 -16.21 -4.28
N TYR A 98 -4.52 -17.51 -4.48
CA TYR A 98 -3.55 -18.37 -5.16
C TYR A 98 -3.21 -17.85 -6.57
N ASN A 99 -4.15 -17.21 -7.27
CA ASN A 99 -3.87 -16.63 -8.60
C ASN A 99 -2.98 -15.39 -8.51
N ASP A 100 -3.11 -14.57 -7.46
CA ASP A 100 -2.23 -13.41 -7.26
C ASP A 100 -0.81 -13.85 -6.94
N LEU A 101 -0.66 -14.91 -6.14
CA LEU A 101 0.63 -15.55 -5.90
C LEU A 101 1.30 -16.05 -7.19
N LYS A 102 0.52 -16.51 -8.19
CA LYS A 102 1.07 -16.87 -9.51
C LYS A 102 1.60 -15.68 -10.29
N LYS A 103 1.03 -14.48 -10.12
CA LYS A 103 1.47 -13.25 -10.81
C LYS A 103 2.83 -12.76 -10.28
N LEU A 104 3.16 -13.04 -9.01
CA LEU A 104 4.46 -12.72 -8.41
C LEU A 104 5.62 -13.53 -9.00
N VAL A 105 5.34 -14.79 -9.39
CA VAL A 105 6.36 -15.77 -9.80
C VAL A 105 7.13 -15.32 -11.07
N PRO A 106 6.48 -14.72 -12.09
CA PRO A 106 7.19 -14.15 -13.24
C PRO A 106 7.86 -12.79 -12.99
N ALA A 107 7.32 -11.93 -12.11
CA ALA A 107 7.73 -10.52 -12.02
C ALA A 107 8.80 -10.21 -10.94
N GLY A 108 8.60 -10.65 -9.69
CA GLY A 108 9.52 -10.35 -8.58
C GLY A 108 10.45 -11.51 -8.21
N ILE A 109 9.94 -12.73 -8.34
CA ILE A 109 10.66 -13.96 -7.96
C ILE A 109 11.81 -14.24 -8.92
N LYS A 110 11.62 -14.10 -10.24
CA LYS A 110 12.76 -14.19 -11.18
C LYS A 110 13.83 -13.13 -10.89
N GLN A 111 13.51 -11.86 -10.64
CA GLN A 111 14.57 -10.86 -10.42
C GLN A 111 15.26 -10.95 -9.05
N GLY A 112 14.53 -11.30 -7.98
CA GLY A 112 15.09 -11.49 -6.63
C GLY A 112 15.87 -12.80 -6.47
N LEU A 113 15.38 -13.91 -7.06
CA LEU A 113 16.06 -15.21 -7.03
C LEU A 113 17.17 -15.34 -8.07
N LEU A 114 17.09 -14.68 -9.23
CA LEU A 114 18.20 -14.68 -10.20
C LEU A 114 19.34 -13.71 -9.82
N LYS A 115 19.12 -12.79 -8.88
CA LYS A 115 20.15 -11.83 -8.40
C LYS A 115 20.62 -12.02 -6.95
N ASN A 116 20.33 -13.17 -6.32
CA ASN A 116 20.92 -13.56 -5.02
C ASN A 116 20.86 -12.49 -3.90
N LYS A 117 19.71 -11.85 -3.65
CA LYS A 117 19.62 -10.83 -2.58
C LYS A 117 18.51 -11.00 -1.55
N ILE A 118 17.59 -11.96 -1.72
CA ILE A 118 16.57 -12.25 -0.71
C ILE A 118 16.49 -13.78 -0.56
N ASP A 119 16.91 -14.26 0.61
CA ASP A 119 16.82 -15.68 0.97
C ASP A 119 15.40 -15.97 1.50
N ILE A 120 14.55 -16.52 0.63
CA ILE A 120 13.18 -16.97 0.96
C ILE A 120 13.03 -18.47 0.64
N PRO A 121 13.83 -19.35 1.26
CA PRO A 121 14.00 -20.73 0.80
C PRO A 121 12.71 -21.54 0.98
N HIS A 122 11.93 -21.26 2.02
CA HIS A 122 10.65 -21.91 2.26
C HIS A 122 9.59 -21.49 1.23
N THR A 123 9.46 -20.18 0.97
CA THR A 123 8.53 -19.65 -0.04
C THR A 123 8.90 -20.14 -1.43
N TYR A 124 10.18 -20.10 -1.80
CA TYR A 124 10.65 -20.61 -3.08
C TYR A 124 10.35 -22.11 -3.25
N ASN A 125 10.67 -22.93 -2.26
CA ASN A 125 10.41 -24.38 -2.33
C ASN A 125 8.92 -24.70 -2.41
N PHE A 126 8.06 -23.93 -1.73
CA PHE A 126 6.62 -24.07 -1.85
C PHE A 126 6.13 -23.74 -3.27
N LEU A 127 6.56 -22.59 -3.80
CA LEU A 127 6.17 -22.14 -5.15
C LEU A 127 6.69 -23.08 -6.24
N LYS A 128 7.91 -23.61 -6.09
CA LYS A 128 8.50 -24.60 -7.00
C LYS A 128 7.72 -25.91 -7.07
N LYS A 129 7.06 -26.33 -5.98
CA LYS A 129 6.28 -27.58 -5.94
C LYS A 129 4.84 -27.44 -6.40
N LYS A 130 4.29 -26.22 -6.34
CA LYS A 130 2.83 -25.99 -6.44
C LYS A 130 2.43 -25.05 -7.57
N ILE A 131 3.36 -24.31 -8.17
CA ILE A 131 3.07 -23.23 -9.13
C ILE A 131 3.96 -23.28 -10.36
N LEU A 132 5.28 -23.47 -10.17
CA LEU A 132 6.26 -23.70 -11.25
C LEU A 132 6.24 -25.16 -11.70
#